data_AF-K9Z3H5-F1
#
_entry.id   AF-K9Z3H5-F1
#
_cell.length_a   1.000
_cell.length_b   1.000
_cell.length_c   1.000
_cell.angle_alpha   90.00
_cell.angle_beta   90.00
_cell.angle_gamma   90.00
#
_symmetry.space_group_name_H-M   'P 1'
#
loop_
_entity.id
_entity.type
_entity.pdbx_description
1 polymer ?
#
loop_
_entity_poly.entity_id
_entity_poly.type
_entity_poly.pdbx_seq_one_letter_code
_entity_poly.pdbx_strand_id
1 'polypeptide(L)'
;MKIESLNKKELENYCHKYGIKIQSNNTKKQLLELINKDKFNKITNAIKQGKQLELLISQIRLISEEYAYQLKMQIDLRVDINRLE
;
A
#
# COMPACT_ATOMS: atom_id res chain seq x y z
N MET A 1 -7.75 1.99 0.52
CA MET A 1 -7.99 0.99 -0.56
C MET A 1 -7.93 -0.41 0.04
N LYS A 2 -8.92 -1.28 -0.23
CA LYS A 2 -8.86 -2.69 0.22
C LYS A 2 -7.98 -3.48 -0.75
N ILE A 3 -7.05 -4.28 -0.24
CA ILE A 3 -6.08 -4.97 -1.11
C ILE A 3 -6.74 -6.14 -1.86
N GLU A 4 -7.80 -6.70 -1.28
CA GLU A 4 -8.58 -7.82 -1.82
C GLU A 4 -9.37 -7.43 -3.08
N SER A 5 -9.73 -6.15 -3.21
CA SER A 5 -10.47 -5.65 -4.38
C SER A 5 -9.57 -5.44 -5.60
N LEU A 6 -8.24 -5.44 -5.43
CA LEU A 6 -7.30 -5.26 -6.53
C LEU A 6 -7.36 -6.42 -7.52
N ASN A 7 -7.20 -6.13 -8.80
CA ASN A 7 -6.99 -7.13 -9.83
C ASN A 7 -5.58 -7.73 -9.73
N LYS A 8 -5.30 -8.80 -10.50
CA LYS A 8 -4.01 -9.49 -10.45
C LYS A 8 -2.83 -8.55 -10.75
N LYS A 9 -2.93 -7.72 -11.79
CA LYS A 9 -1.86 -6.81 -12.22
C LYS A 9 -1.57 -5.74 -11.17
N GLU A 10 -2.61 -5.21 -10.53
CA GLU A 10 -2.47 -4.26 -9.43
C GLU A 10 -1.78 -4.90 -8.20
N LEU A 11 -2.08 -6.17 -7.91
CA LEU A 11 -1.41 -6.92 -6.85
C LEU A 11 0.06 -7.21 -7.18
N GLU A 12 0.37 -7.54 -8.43
CA GLU A 12 1.75 -7.67 -8.90
C GLU A 12 2.49 -6.35 -8.72
N ASN A 13 1.91 -5.23 -9.17
CA ASN A 13 2.50 -3.90 -8.99
C ASN A 13 2.74 -3.57 -7.51
N TYR A 14 1.77 -3.90 -6.64
CA TYR A 14 1.92 -3.75 -5.20
C TYR A 14 3.11 -4.56 -4.67
N CYS A 15 3.21 -5.84 -5.05
CA CYS A 15 4.33 -6.69 -4.63
C CYS A 15 5.67 -6.10 -5.06
N HIS A 16 5.81 -5.61 -6.30
CA HIS A 16 7.03 -4.97 -6.76
C HIS A 16 7.34 -3.68 -5.99
N LYS A 17 6.35 -2.80 -5.78
CA LYS A 17 6.51 -1.54 -5.03
C LYS A 17 7.08 -1.78 -3.63
N TYR A 18 6.68 -2.88 -2.99
CA TYR A 18 7.08 -3.22 -1.62
C TYR A 18 8.16 -4.30 -1.52
N GLY A 19 8.79 -4.68 -2.64
CA GLY A 19 9.91 -5.65 -2.67
C GLY A 19 9.53 -7.10 -2.35
N ILE A 20 8.24 -7.46 -2.49
CA ILE A 20 7.75 -8.82 -2.30
C ILE A 20 8.09 -9.64 -3.53
N LYS A 21 8.89 -10.69 -3.37
CA LYS A 21 9.26 -11.60 -4.46
C LYS A 21 8.03 -12.39 -4.93
N ILE A 22 7.77 -12.36 -6.22
CA ILE A 22 6.68 -13.09 -6.87
C ILE A 22 7.21 -13.93 -8.04
N GLN A 23 6.41 -14.90 -8.48
CA GLN A 23 6.62 -15.71 -9.68
C GLN A 23 5.62 -15.28 -10.75
N SER A 24 6.01 -15.37 -12.02
CA SER A 24 5.19 -14.96 -13.18
C SER A 24 3.84 -15.70 -13.26
N ASN A 25 3.77 -16.92 -12.74
CA ASN A 25 2.57 -17.75 -12.73
C ASN A 25 1.73 -17.62 -11.45
N ASN A 26 2.05 -16.71 -10.52
CA ASN A 26 1.26 -16.56 -9.31
C ASN A 26 -0.19 -16.15 -9.64
N THR A 27 -1.14 -16.82 -8.99
CA THR A 27 -2.56 -16.47 -9.04
C THR A 27 -2.86 -15.28 -8.15
N LYS A 28 -4.00 -14.60 -8.37
CA LYS A 28 -4.47 -13.51 -7.50
C LYS A 28 -4.48 -13.93 -6.01
N LYS A 29 -4.94 -15.15 -5.72
CA LYS A 29 -4.96 -15.70 -4.35
C LYS A 29 -3.56 -15.84 -3.76
N GLN A 30 -2.62 -16.40 -4.51
CA GLN A 30 -1.23 -16.55 -4.07
C GLN A 30 -0.55 -15.20 -3.83
N LEU A 31 -0.83 -14.19 -4.67
CA LEU A 31 -0.31 -12.83 -4.45
C LEU A 31 -0.84 -12.23 -3.15
N LEU A 32 -2.13 -12.39 -2.85
CA LEU A 32 -2.72 -11.94 -1.58
C LEU A 32 -2.10 -12.65 -0.38
N GLU A 33 -1.87 -13.96 -0.47
CA GLU A 33 -1.21 -14.75 0.57
C GLU A 33 0.23 -14.26 0.82
N LEU A 34 1.00 -13.99 -0.24
CA LEU A 34 2.36 -13.44 -0.13
C LEU A 34 2.36 -12.08 0.56
N ILE A 35 1.43 -11.19 0.20
CA ILE A 35 1.30 -9.87 0.80
C ILE A 35 0.94 -9.97 2.28
N ASN A 36 -0.03 -10.81 2.62
CA ASN A 36 -0.45 -11.00 4.01
C ASN A 36 0.66 -11.61 4.86
N LYS A 37 1.41 -12.58 4.30
CA LYS A 37 2.57 -13.18 4.95
C LYS A 37 3.68 -12.15 5.18
N ASP A 38 3.99 -11.31 4.19
CA ASP A 38 4.96 -10.24 4.33
C ASP A 38 4.58 -9.24 5.43
N LYS A 39 3.31 -8.78 5.45
CA LYS A 39 2.78 -7.91 6.50
C LYS A 39 2.91 -8.54 7.89
N PHE A 40 2.49 -9.80 8.02
CA PHE A 40 2.58 -10.53 9.28
C PHE A 40 4.02 -10.68 9.76
N ASN A 41 4.95 -10.99 8.86
CA ASN A 41 6.37 -11.11 9.17
C ASN A 41 6.97 -9.76 9.62
N LYS A 42 6.63 -8.66 8.94
CA LYS A 42 7.08 -7.31 9.33
C LYS A 42 6.63 -6.95 10.74
N ILE A 43 5.36 -7.21 11.06
CA ILE A 43 4.81 -6.98 12.40
C ILE A 43 5.52 -7.86 13.44
N THR A 44 5.62 -9.16 13.16
CA THR A 44 6.26 -10.13 14.07
C THR A 44 7.72 -9.75 14.34
N ASN A 45 8.46 -9.35 13.30
CA ASN A 45 9.85 -8.94 13.45
C ASN A 45 9.99 -7.64 14.25
N ALA A 46 9.11 -6.65 14.01
CA ALA A 46 9.12 -5.42 14.80
C ALA A 46 8.82 -5.68 16.28
N ILE A 47 7.88 -6.57 16.59
CA ILE A 47 7.59 -6.98 17.98
C ILE A 47 8.81 -7.66 18.60
N LYS A 48 9.44 -8.61 17.90
CA LYS A 48 10.65 -9.30 18.38
C LYS A 48 11.81 -8.35 18.66
N GLN A 49 11.90 -7.26 17.90
CA GLN A 49 12.94 -6.24 18.05
C GLN A 49 12.57 -5.13 19.05
N GLY A 50 11.36 -5.15 19.64
CA GLY A 50 10.87 -4.08 20.50
C GLY A 50 10.54 -2.77 19.77
N LYS A 51 10.40 -2.82 18.44
CA LYS A 51 10.19 -1.66 17.54
C LYS A 51 8.75 -1.53 17.03
N GLN A 52 7.79 -2.20 17.67
CA GLN A 52 6.40 -2.18 17.23
C GLN A 52 5.79 -0.76 17.19
N LEU A 53 6.18 0.12 18.11
CA LEU A 53 5.70 1.51 18.13
C LEU A 53 6.28 2.33 16.97
N GLU A 54 7.58 2.19 16.69
CA GLU A 54 8.24 2.84 15.55
C GLU A 54 7.59 2.41 14.23
N LEU A 55 7.33 1.11 14.08
CA LEU A 55 6.62 0.58 12.91
C LEU A 55 5.22 1.20 12.80
N LEU A 56 4.45 1.25 13.88
CA LEU A 56 3.11 1.82 13.88
C LEU A 56 3.12 3.30 13.46
N ILE A 57 4.02 4.10 14.04
CA ILE A 57 4.18 5.52 13.70
C ILE A 57 4.52 5.69 12.22
N SER A 58 5.45 4.87 11.71
CA SER A 58 5.84 4.87 10.30
C SER A 58 4.65 4.56 9.37
N GLN A 59 3.83 3.55 9.71
CA GLN A 59 2.63 3.22 8.94
C GLN A 59 1.57 4.33 8.96
N ILE A 60 1.35 4.96 10.11
CA ILE A 60 0.41 6.09 10.22
C ILE A 60 0.87 7.24 9.32
N ARG A 61 2.16 7.61 9.38
CA ARG A 61 2.72 8.68 8.53
C ARG A 61 2.53 8.40 7.05
N LEU A 62 2.86 7.19 6.58
CA LEU A 62 2.67 6.80 5.19
C LEU A 62 1.22 6.93 4.74
N ILE A 63 0.26 6.47 5.54
CA ILE A 63 -1.18 6.59 5.23
C ILE A 63 -1.61 8.06 5.18
N SER A 64 -1.14 8.86 6.14
CA SER A 64 -1.45 10.30 6.18
C SER A 64 -0.90 11.04 4.96
N GLU A 65 0.33 10.72 4.53
CA GLU A 65 0.96 11.31 3.34
C GLU A 65 0.24 10.89 2.05
N GLU A 66 -0.08 9.60 1.89
CA GLU A 66 -0.85 9.12 0.73
C GLU A 66 -2.23 9.79 0.65
N TYR A 67 -2.90 9.96 1.79
CA TYR A 67 -4.20 10.63 1.86
C TYR A 67 -4.08 12.13 1.53
N ALA A 68 -3.10 12.83 2.10
CA ALA A 68 -2.86 14.24 1.80
C ALA A 68 -2.56 14.47 0.32
N TYR A 69 -1.76 13.59 -0.30
CA TYR A 69 -1.49 13.61 -1.73
C TYR A 69 -2.76 13.44 -2.58
N GLN A 70 -3.60 12.46 -2.23
CA GLN A 70 -4.87 12.23 -2.93
C GLN A 70 -5.82 13.42 -2.81
N LEU A 71 -5.93 14.03 -1.61
CA LEU A 71 -6.72 15.23 -1.41
C LEU A 71 -6.21 16.39 -2.25
N LYS A 72 -4.89 16.62 -2.28
CA LYS A 72 -4.28 17.69 -3.06
C LYS A 72 -4.61 17.53 -4.56
N MET A 73 -4.45 16.32 -5.09
CA MET A 73 -4.81 16.00 -6.48
C MET A 73 -6.29 16.30 -6.79
N GLN A 74 -7.21 15.95 -5.89
CA GLN A 74 -8.64 16.26 -6.06
C GLN A 74 -8.94 17.77 -6.05
N ILE A 75 -8.26 18.51 -5.17
CA ILE A 75 -8.38 19.97 -5.11
C ILE A 75 -7.89 20.59 -6.42
N ASP A 76 -6.70 20.19 -6.89
CA ASP A 76 -6.09 20.74 -8.10
C ASP A 76 -6.95 20.47 -9.33
N LEU A 77 -7.47 19.24 -9.49
CA LEU A 77 -8.43 18.90 -10.56
C LEU A 77 -9.67 19.80 -10.54
N ARG A 78 -10.18 20.15 -9.36
CA ARG A 78 -11.38 20.98 -9.23
C ARG A 78 -11.09 22.45 -9.52
N VAL A 79 -9.91 22.94 -9.14
CA VAL A 79 -9.45 24.29 -9.50
C VAL A 79 -9.31 24.43 -11.01
N ASP A 80 -8.76 23.41 -11.69
CA ASP A 80 -8.58 23.43 -13.14
C ASP A 80 -9.91 23.40 -13.89
N ILE A 81 -10.91 22.62 -13.43
CA ILE A 81 -12.26 22.63 -14.01
C ILE A 81 -12.89 24.02 -13.91
N ASN A 82 -12.86 24.65 -12.73
CA ASN A 82 -13.45 25.97 -12.51
C ASN A 82 -12.74 27.11 -13.26
N ARG A 83 -11.54 26.88 -13.79
CA ARG A 83 -10.79 27.85 -14.62
C ARG A 83 -11.14 27.75 -16.11
N LEU A 84 -11.81 26.66 -16.52
CA LEU A 84 -12.24 26.41 -17.89
C LEU A 84 -13.70 26.84 -18.15
N GLU A 85 -14.44 27.20 -17.09
CA GLU A 85 -15.80 27.78 -17.11
C GLU A 85 -15.73 29.32 -17.07
#